data_AF-A0A389LWK3-F1
#
_entry.id   AF-A0A389LWK3-F1
#
_cell.length_a   1.000
_cell.length_b   1.000
_cell.length_c   1.000
_cell.angle_alpha   90.00
_cell.angle_beta   90.00
_cell.angle_gamma   90.00
#
_symmetry.space_group_name_H-M   'P 1'
#
loop_
_entity.id
_entity.type
_entity.pdbx_description
1 polymer ?
#
loop_
_entity_poly.entity_id
_entity_poly.type
_entity_poly.pdbx_seq_one_letter_code
_entity_poly.pdbx_strand_id
1 'polypeptide(L)'
;MLNTACNSSNDDDYTNIRLETIAQLPSILDGISGLSYFKNGSEWQLWGHNDSYRSPNIYRINPLSGEIIQTIEIEDDGNPFWNMDWEDMTDDENHIYIANTGNNMAGDRGANVENGRSDSLVIYKIAKSKIPASTTGKIENKDVEKIYFAYKEQTPPLSRQEPNDTEYDCEAIAYANGKIHLFTKNWKHSQTTHYELPIEAGTYVIEAIETIQLESYQLVTGADYKNNRLCLIGYSTGLQTFASVFDGLEASNFKLLQAKKRSNLAIGASWRFGQIESLAIKPNGDAIFANEKLIPPETFNNSPIPPALHSLKLSGL
;
A
#
# COMPACT_ATOMS: atom_id res chain seq x y z
N MET A 1 -9.59 31.03 30.47
CA MET A 1 -9.83 29.70 31.05
C MET A 1 -9.95 28.72 29.90
N LEU A 2 -8.83 28.09 29.56
CA LEU A 2 -8.73 27.11 28.49
C LEU A 2 -9.12 25.75 29.08
N ASN A 3 -10.21 25.17 28.59
CA ASN A 3 -10.56 23.78 28.86
C ASN A 3 -9.72 22.89 27.92
N THR A 4 -8.56 22.47 28.41
CA THR A 4 -7.87 21.28 27.92
C THR A 4 -8.34 20.09 28.76
N ALA A 5 -9.13 19.21 28.16
CA ALA A 5 -9.35 17.87 28.68
C ALA A 5 -9.52 16.91 27.50
N CYS A 6 -8.42 16.28 27.11
CA CYS A 6 -8.45 14.91 26.67
C CYS A 6 -7.35 14.21 27.45
N ASN A 7 -7.76 13.49 28.50
CA ASN A 7 -6.87 12.64 29.28
C ASN A 7 -6.32 11.55 28.37
N SER A 8 -5.00 11.45 28.34
CA SER A 8 -4.25 10.31 27.84
C SER A 8 -4.56 9.07 28.68
N SER A 9 -5.25 8.09 28.10
CA SER A 9 -5.20 6.70 28.55
C SER A 9 -4.27 5.94 27.60
N ASN A 10 -3.01 5.80 28.00
CA ASN A 10 -2.06 4.87 27.41
C ASN A 10 -2.40 3.45 27.90
N ASP A 11 -3.41 2.83 27.28
CA ASP A 11 -3.57 1.37 27.28
C ASP A 11 -3.57 0.94 25.80
N ASP A 12 -2.36 0.84 25.23
CA ASP A 12 -2.15 0.14 23.96
C ASP A 12 -2.22 -1.37 24.22
N ASP A 13 -3.45 -1.85 24.43
CA ASP A 13 -3.75 -3.24 24.70
C ASP A 13 -3.68 -4.01 23.36
N TYR A 14 -2.49 -4.51 23.03
CA TYR A 14 -2.30 -5.32 21.83
C TYR A 14 -3.14 -6.59 21.90
N THR A 15 -4.08 -6.70 20.96
CA THR A 15 -4.71 -8.00 20.72
C THR A 15 -3.75 -8.85 19.88
N ASN A 16 -3.21 -9.90 20.49
CA ASN A 16 -2.41 -10.89 19.77
C ASN A 16 -3.30 -11.65 18.80
N ILE A 17 -3.01 -11.52 17.52
CA ILE A 17 -3.78 -12.11 16.43
C ILE A 17 -2.85 -12.91 15.54
N ARG A 18 -3.37 -13.97 14.93
CA ARG A 18 -2.63 -14.77 13.96
C ARG A 18 -3.33 -14.74 12.62
N LEU A 19 -2.56 -14.46 11.57
CA LEU A 19 -2.99 -14.63 10.19
C LEU A 19 -3.24 -16.11 9.88
N GLU A 20 -4.34 -16.39 9.19
CA GLU A 20 -4.63 -17.71 8.62
C GLU A 20 -4.14 -17.73 7.17
N THR A 21 -3.10 -18.50 6.87
CA THR A 21 -2.61 -18.70 5.51
C THR A 21 -3.67 -19.40 4.67
N ILE A 22 -4.06 -18.76 3.57
CA ILE A 22 -5.07 -19.26 2.64
C ILE A 22 -4.39 -20.13 1.58
N ALA A 23 -3.40 -19.57 0.89
CA ALA A 23 -2.74 -20.22 -0.23
C ALA A 23 -1.36 -19.62 -0.48
N GLN A 24 -0.44 -20.44 -0.98
CA GLN A 24 0.84 -19.96 -1.49
C GLN A 24 0.64 -19.31 -2.87
N LEU A 25 1.31 -18.18 -3.11
CA LEU A 25 1.33 -17.51 -4.40
C LEU A 25 2.44 -18.07 -5.31
N PRO A 26 2.26 -18.08 -6.64
CA PRO A 26 3.33 -18.42 -7.57
C PRO A 26 4.51 -17.45 -7.46
N SER A 27 5.74 -17.92 -7.72
CA SER A 27 6.97 -17.11 -7.56
C SER A 27 7.09 -15.90 -8.48
N ILE A 28 6.23 -15.79 -9.51
CA ILE A 28 6.09 -14.54 -10.28
C ILE A 28 5.58 -13.39 -9.41
N LEU A 29 4.95 -13.69 -8.27
CA LEU A 29 4.48 -12.76 -7.24
C LEU A 29 5.43 -12.68 -6.03
N ASP A 30 6.72 -13.01 -6.21
CA ASP A 30 7.73 -12.97 -5.14
C ASP A 30 7.88 -11.59 -4.47
N GLY A 31 7.44 -10.50 -5.10
CA GLY A 31 7.48 -9.15 -4.54
C GLY A 31 6.10 -8.49 -4.53
N ILE A 32 5.03 -9.24 -4.23
CA ILE A 32 3.68 -8.68 -4.18
C ILE A 32 3.59 -7.57 -3.13
N SER A 33 3.24 -6.35 -3.56
CA SER A 33 3.26 -5.14 -2.72
C SER A 33 1.92 -4.41 -2.68
N GLY A 34 1.10 -4.50 -3.74
CA GLY A 34 -0.25 -3.94 -3.75
C GLY A 34 -1.33 -5.00 -3.90
N LEU A 35 -2.44 -4.82 -3.18
CA LEU A 35 -3.68 -5.59 -3.35
C LEU A 35 -4.91 -4.68 -3.35
N SER A 36 -5.89 -5.00 -4.19
CA SER A 36 -7.21 -4.39 -4.11
C SER A 36 -8.31 -5.42 -4.42
N TYR A 37 -9.38 -5.39 -3.63
CA TYR A 37 -10.53 -6.28 -3.78
C TYR A 37 -11.77 -5.50 -4.19
N PHE A 38 -12.07 -5.56 -5.49
CA PHE A 38 -13.07 -4.71 -6.10
C PHE A 38 -14.01 -5.43 -7.03
N LYS A 39 -15.17 -4.82 -7.28
CA LYS A 39 -16.13 -5.31 -8.25
C LYS A 39 -15.71 -4.88 -9.65
N ASN A 40 -15.56 -5.84 -10.55
CA ASN A 40 -15.38 -5.59 -11.99
C ASN A 40 -16.45 -6.37 -12.76
N GLY A 41 -17.35 -5.67 -13.43
CA GLY A 41 -18.59 -6.24 -13.94
C GLY A 41 -19.49 -6.74 -12.79
N SER A 42 -19.86 -8.01 -12.80
CA SER A 42 -20.74 -8.62 -11.78
C SER A 42 -20.00 -9.28 -10.61
N GLU A 43 -18.68 -9.42 -10.69
CA GLU A 43 -17.90 -10.24 -9.77
C GLU A 43 -16.95 -9.41 -8.91
N TRP A 44 -16.76 -9.84 -7.67
CA TRP A 44 -15.68 -9.35 -6.83
C TRP A 44 -14.39 -10.09 -7.18
N GLN A 45 -13.32 -9.34 -7.40
CA GLN A 45 -12.06 -9.84 -7.88
C GLN A 45 -10.93 -9.30 -7.01
N LEU A 46 -9.97 -10.17 -6.67
CA LEU A 46 -8.72 -9.76 -6.04
C LEU A 46 -7.72 -9.46 -7.15
N TRP A 47 -7.18 -8.25 -7.13
CA TRP A 47 -6.12 -7.83 -8.02
C TRP A 47 -4.90 -7.42 -7.21
N GLY A 48 -3.71 -7.62 -7.77
CA GLY A 48 -2.46 -7.19 -7.16
C GLY A 48 -1.37 -6.92 -8.18
N HIS A 49 -0.28 -6.33 -7.73
CA HIS A 49 0.94 -6.15 -8.51
C HIS A 49 2.16 -6.49 -7.66
N ASN A 50 3.30 -6.69 -8.34
CA ASN A 50 4.57 -6.68 -7.63
C ASN A 50 5.13 -5.27 -7.52
N ASP A 51 6.07 -5.15 -6.59
CA ASP A 51 6.96 -4.02 -6.42
C ASP A 51 7.94 -3.85 -7.59
N SER A 52 8.64 -2.72 -7.54
CA SER A 52 9.91 -2.31 -8.15
C SER A 52 10.62 -3.29 -9.09
N TYR A 53 11.06 -2.78 -10.25
CA TYR A 53 11.92 -3.44 -11.25
C TYR A 53 11.39 -4.77 -11.84
N ARG A 54 10.12 -5.08 -11.64
CA ARG A 54 9.43 -6.20 -12.28
C ARG A 54 8.55 -5.71 -13.41
N SER A 55 8.02 -6.66 -14.19
CA SER A 55 7.09 -6.34 -15.28
C SER A 55 5.92 -5.49 -14.77
N PRO A 56 5.51 -4.43 -15.48
CA PRO A 56 4.44 -3.51 -15.10
C PRO A 56 3.06 -4.17 -15.26
N ASN A 57 2.85 -5.26 -14.54
CA ASN A 57 1.70 -6.13 -14.65
C ASN A 57 0.80 -6.00 -13.42
N ILE A 58 -0.50 -6.03 -13.65
CA ILE A 58 -1.49 -6.35 -12.63
C ILE A 58 -2.02 -7.77 -12.85
N TYR A 59 -2.31 -8.46 -11.75
CA TYR A 59 -2.70 -9.86 -11.75
C TYR A 59 -4.05 -10.02 -11.06
N ARG A 60 -5.01 -10.68 -11.71
CA ARG A 60 -6.21 -11.16 -11.04
C ARG A 60 -5.87 -12.48 -10.36
N ILE A 61 -6.02 -12.54 -9.05
CA ILE A 61 -5.62 -13.67 -8.21
C ILE A 61 -6.89 -14.35 -7.69
N ASN A 62 -6.90 -15.69 -7.68
CA ASN A 62 -7.93 -16.44 -7.00
C ASN A 62 -7.73 -16.27 -5.48
N PRO A 63 -8.69 -15.66 -4.76
CA PRO A 63 -8.52 -15.36 -3.34
C PRO A 63 -8.54 -16.59 -2.43
N LEU A 64 -8.82 -17.79 -2.97
CA LEU A 64 -8.84 -19.06 -2.25
C LEU A 64 -7.67 -19.97 -2.61
N SER A 65 -7.28 -20.04 -3.89
CA SER A 65 -6.19 -20.91 -4.35
C SER A 65 -4.86 -20.19 -4.55
N GLY A 66 -4.83 -18.86 -4.57
CA GLY A 66 -3.62 -18.07 -4.88
C GLY A 66 -3.21 -18.12 -6.36
N GLU A 67 -3.95 -18.82 -7.21
CA GLU A 67 -3.65 -18.95 -8.63
C GLU A 67 -3.88 -17.64 -9.38
N ILE A 68 -2.99 -17.32 -10.32
CA ILE A 68 -3.18 -16.20 -11.24
C ILE A 68 -4.22 -16.60 -12.28
N ILE A 69 -5.37 -15.93 -12.25
CA ILE A 69 -6.46 -16.11 -13.21
C ILE A 69 -6.25 -15.22 -14.44
N GLN A 70 -5.60 -14.08 -14.26
CA GLN A 70 -5.43 -13.10 -15.32
C GLN A 70 -4.13 -12.30 -15.13
N THR A 71 -3.45 -11.99 -16.23
CA THR A 71 -2.26 -11.13 -16.26
C THR A 71 -2.47 -10.00 -17.27
N ILE A 72 -2.44 -8.76 -16.81
CA ILE A 72 -2.58 -7.59 -17.66
C ILE A 72 -1.29 -6.76 -17.58
N GLU A 73 -0.64 -6.57 -18.71
CA GLU A 73 0.54 -5.71 -18.84
C GLU A 73 0.11 -4.27 -19.11
N ILE A 74 0.75 -3.31 -18.47
CA ILE A 74 0.71 -1.90 -18.90
C ILE A 74 1.86 -1.71 -19.89
N GLU A 75 1.58 -1.21 -21.09
CA GLU A 75 2.58 -0.97 -22.14
C GLU A 75 2.67 0.50 -22.55
N ASP A 76 3.83 0.90 -23.06
CA ASP A 76 4.12 2.24 -23.58
C ASP A 76 4.50 2.16 -25.06
N ASP A 77 3.48 2.14 -25.93
CA ASP A 77 3.61 2.11 -27.40
C ASP A 77 4.59 1.03 -27.90
N GLY A 78 4.40 -0.20 -27.41
CA GLY A 78 5.24 -1.35 -27.75
C GLY A 78 6.55 -1.44 -26.95
N ASN A 79 6.80 -0.53 -26.01
CA ASN A 79 7.85 -0.65 -25.00
C ASN A 79 7.25 -1.01 -23.62
N PRO A 80 8.01 -1.64 -22.72
CA PRO A 80 7.52 -1.89 -21.37
C PRO A 80 7.28 -0.58 -20.62
N PHE A 81 6.08 -0.44 -20.03
CA PHE A 81 5.79 0.65 -19.11
C PHE A 81 6.73 0.59 -17.90
N TRP A 82 7.15 1.75 -17.40
CA TRP A 82 8.14 1.80 -16.32
C TRP A 82 7.48 1.60 -14.95
N ASN A 83 7.76 0.46 -14.31
CA ASN A 83 7.56 0.24 -12.89
C ASN A 83 8.87 0.61 -12.16
N MET A 84 8.87 1.76 -11.48
CA MET A 84 10.05 2.24 -10.75
C MET A 84 10.10 1.77 -9.31
N ASP A 85 8.95 1.81 -8.62
CA ASP A 85 8.76 1.51 -7.19
C ASP A 85 7.23 1.53 -6.94
N TRP A 86 6.54 0.49 -7.44
CA TRP A 86 5.10 0.33 -7.25
C TRP A 86 4.81 -0.26 -5.87
N GLU A 87 4.33 0.57 -4.96
CA GLU A 87 4.21 0.17 -3.56
C GLU A 87 2.85 -0.39 -3.21
N ASP A 88 1.75 0.24 -3.67
CA ASP A 88 0.41 -0.13 -3.23
C ASP A 88 -0.65 0.16 -4.30
N MET A 89 -1.86 -0.38 -4.13
CA MET A 89 -2.98 -0.10 -5.01
C MET A 89 -4.31 0.00 -4.27
N THR A 90 -5.21 0.84 -4.77
CA THR A 90 -6.57 0.99 -4.25
C THR A 90 -7.58 1.17 -5.39
N ASP A 91 -8.86 1.28 -5.07
CA ASP A 91 -9.93 1.39 -6.07
C ASP A 91 -11.06 2.33 -5.66
N ASP A 92 -11.68 2.98 -6.65
CA ASP A 92 -12.99 3.60 -6.51
C ASP A 92 -14.05 2.80 -7.29
N GLU A 93 -15.25 3.33 -7.48
CA GLU A 93 -16.29 2.63 -8.25
C GLU A 93 -15.85 2.24 -9.68
N ASN A 94 -15.09 3.10 -10.35
CA ASN A 94 -14.82 3.05 -11.79
C ASN A 94 -13.34 2.90 -12.17
N HIS A 95 -12.41 3.11 -11.23
CA HIS A 95 -10.98 3.18 -11.46
C HIS A 95 -10.21 2.33 -10.45
N ILE A 96 -9.03 1.90 -10.87
CA ILE A 96 -7.97 1.45 -9.97
C ILE A 96 -6.88 2.52 -9.95
N TYR A 97 -6.16 2.57 -8.83
CA TYR A 97 -5.04 3.47 -8.59
C TYR A 97 -3.83 2.65 -8.17
N ILE A 98 -2.70 2.86 -8.85
CA ILE A 98 -1.43 2.18 -8.55
C ILE A 98 -0.41 3.25 -8.14
N ALA A 99 0.18 3.09 -6.97
CA ALA A 99 1.13 4.02 -6.39
C ALA A 99 2.56 3.71 -6.81
N ASN A 100 3.13 4.50 -7.73
CA ASN A 100 4.56 4.47 -8.02
C ASN A 100 5.30 5.50 -7.15
N THR A 101 5.26 5.28 -5.84
CA THR A 101 5.54 6.31 -4.83
C THR A 101 6.64 5.99 -3.83
N GLY A 102 7.26 4.80 -3.92
CA GLY A 102 8.43 4.46 -3.14
C GLY A 102 9.51 5.52 -3.28
N ASN A 103 10.07 5.95 -2.16
CA ASN A 103 10.93 7.12 -2.09
C ASN A 103 11.98 7.00 -0.98
N ASN A 104 12.49 5.78 -0.81
CA ASN A 104 13.41 5.38 0.24
C ASN A 104 14.76 6.15 0.28
N MET A 105 15.11 6.87 -0.78
CA MET A 105 16.33 7.70 -0.89
C MET A 105 16.04 9.22 -0.92
N ALA A 106 14.88 9.64 -0.41
CA ALA A 106 14.49 11.03 -0.19
C ALA A 106 14.39 11.93 -1.44
N GLY A 107 13.83 11.39 -2.52
CA GLY A 107 13.41 12.14 -3.71
C GLY A 107 14.38 12.09 -4.88
N ASP A 108 15.62 11.65 -4.64
CA ASP A 108 16.55 11.29 -5.71
C ASP A 108 16.41 9.79 -6.00
N ARG A 109 15.41 9.47 -6.84
CA ARG A 109 15.07 8.10 -7.24
C ARG A 109 15.99 7.58 -8.35
N GLY A 110 17.07 8.30 -8.67
CA GLY A 110 18.15 7.82 -9.52
C GLY A 110 17.77 7.59 -10.98
N ALA A 111 16.76 8.28 -11.52
CA ALA A 111 16.51 8.24 -12.96
C ALA A 111 17.72 8.81 -13.69
N ASN A 112 18.46 7.94 -14.39
CA ASN A 112 19.46 8.34 -15.35
C ASN A 112 18.86 9.40 -16.28
N VAL A 113 19.30 10.65 -16.10
CA VAL A 113 18.91 11.83 -16.88
C VAL A 113 19.18 11.61 -18.38
N GLU A 114 20.00 10.61 -18.73
CA GLU A 114 20.29 10.17 -20.10
C GLU A 114 19.10 9.56 -20.85
N ASN A 115 18.05 9.07 -20.17
CA ASN A 115 16.88 8.44 -20.82
C ASN A 115 15.56 9.23 -20.66
N GLY A 116 15.59 10.45 -20.12
CA GLY A 116 14.39 11.30 -19.99
C GLY A 116 13.29 10.76 -19.09
N ARG A 117 13.63 9.88 -18.12
CA ARG A 117 12.68 9.27 -17.17
C ARG A 117 12.55 10.16 -15.92
N SER A 118 11.33 10.30 -15.39
CA SER A 118 11.01 11.24 -14.30
C SER A 118 11.19 10.60 -12.93
N ASP A 119 11.89 11.28 -12.01
CA ASP A 119 11.98 10.95 -10.58
C ASP A 119 10.67 11.25 -9.81
N SER A 120 9.63 11.71 -10.50
CA SER A 120 8.39 12.16 -9.86
C SER A 120 7.63 11.02 -9.19
N LEU A 121 7.11 11.30 -8.00
CA LEU A 121 6.08 10.49 -7.38
C LEU A 121 4.80 10.61 -8.20
N VAL A 122 4.16 9.49 -8.47
CA VAL A 122 2.99 9.44 -9.36
C VAL A 122 2.03 8.35 -8.94
N ILE A 123 0.73 8.68 -8.98
CA ILE A 123 -0.34 7.69 -8.99
C ILE A 123 -0.79 7.46 -10.43
N TYR A 124 -0.86 6.20 -10.83
CA TYR A 124 -1.46 5.79 -12.10
C TYR A 124 -2.93 5.47 -11.89
N LYS A 125 -3.80 6.18 -12.59
CA LYS A 125 -5.26 5.99 -12.57
C LYS A 125 -5.69 5.31 -13.86
N ILE A 126 -6.41 4.21 -13.73
CA ILE A 126 -6.83 3.37 -14.85
C ILE A 126 -8.31 3.07 -14.70
N ALA A 127 -9.10 3.36 -15.73
CA ALA A 127 -10.51 2.98 -15.75
C ALA A 127 -10.65 1.44 -15.79
N LYS A 128 -11.46 0.87 -14.90
CA LYS A 128 -11.73 -0.58 -14.83
C LYS A 128 -12.26 -1.13 -16.16
N SER A 129 -12.97 -0.32 -16.94
CA SER A 129 -13.45 -0.67 -18.29
C SER A 129 -12.34 -0.89 -19.32
N LYS A 130 -11.10 -0.47 -19.02
CA LYS A 130 -9.92 -0.69 -19.88
C LYS A 130 -9.23 -2.01 -19.59
N ILE A 131 -9.54 -2.67 -18.48
CA ILE A 131 -9.03 -3.99 -18.14
C ILE A 131 -9.65 -5.00 -19.12
N PRO A 132 -8.86 -5.69 -19.98
CA PRO A 132 -9.39 -6.67 -20.92
C PRO A 132 -10.09 -7.83 -20.20
N ALA A 133 -11.02 -8.53 -20.85
CA ALA A 133 -11.68 -9.71 -20.27
C ALA A 133 -10.88 -11.02 -20.46
N SER A 134 -9.85 -11.00 -21.31
CA SER A 134 -9.01 -12.16 -21.62
C SER A 134 -8.04 -12.47 -20.48
N THR A 135 -7.66 -13.74 -20.34
CA THR A 135 -6.69 -14.21 -19.32
C THR A 135 -5.33 -13.54 -19.44
N THR A 136 -4.97 -13.07 -20.63
CA THR A 136 -3.83 -12.18 -20.87
C THR A 136 -4.29 -10.98 -21.69
N GLY A 137 -3.71 -9.81 -21.43
CA GLY A 137 -4.08 -8.60 -22.16
C GLY A 137 -3.17 -7.43 -21.83
N LYS A 138 -3.46 -6.28 -22.44
CA LYS A 138 -2.65 -5.08 -22.32
C LYS A 138 -3.51 -3.84 -22.09
N ILE A 139 -2.96 -2.89 -21.35
CA ILE A 139 -3.46 -1.52 -21.19
C ILE A 139 -2.40 -0.58 -21.77
N GLU A 140 -2.81 0.21 -22.75
CA GLU A 140 -1.93 1.18 -23.41
C GLU A 140 -1.68 2.39 -22.49
N ASN A 141 -0.47 2.95 -22.48
CA ASN A 141 -0.09 4.12 -21.68
C ASN A 141 -1.02 5.33 -21.88
N LYS A 142 -1.58 5.50 -23.08
CA LYS A 142 -2.58 6.55 -23.36
C LYS A 142 -3.89 6.41 -22.56
N ASP A 143 -4.17 5.22 -22.04
CA ASP A 143 -5.33 4.91 -21.20
C ASP A 143 -4.97 4.97 -19.70
N VAL A 144 -3.74 5.40 -19.35
CA VAL A 144 -3.24 5.58 -17.99
C VAL A 144 -3.12 7.08 -17.67
N GLU A 145 -4.05 7.59 -16.86
CA GLU A 145 -3.97 8.94 -16.31
C GLU A 145 -2.88 9.02 -15.23
N LYS A 146 -2.16 10.15 -15.17
CA LYS A 146 -1.03 10.34 -14.26
C LYS A 146 -1.30 11.50 -13.31
N ILE A 147 -1.20 11.22 -12.01
CA ILE A 147 -1.39 12.20 -10.94
C ILE A 147 -0.04 12.36 -10.24
N TYR A 148 0.72 13.35 -10.66
CA TYR A 148 2.03 13.65 -10.12
C TYR A 148 1.92 14.48 -8.84
N PHE A 149 2.83 14.25 -7.90
CA PHE A 149 2.91 15.08 -6.72
C PHE A 149 4.32 15.25 -6.18
N ALA A 150 4.48 16.29 -5.37
CA ALA A 150 5.65 16.52 -4.52
C ALA A 150 5.20 16.97 -3.13
N TYR A 151 5.96 16.62 -2.11
CA TYR A 151 5.73 17.12 -0.75
C TYR A 151 6.19 18.57 -0.64
N LYS A 152 5.35 19.43 -0.08
CA LYS A 152 5.66 20.86 0.16
C LYS A 152 6.86 21.03 1.09
N GLU A 153 7.05 20.07 1.99
CA GLU A 153 8.10 20.01 2.99
C GLU A 153 9.46 19.57 2.40
N GLN A 154 9.46 18.95 1.21
CA GLN A 154 10.68 18.60 0.47
C GLN A 154 11.03 19.71 -0.52
N THR A 155 11.82 20.69 -0.09
CA THR A 155 12.25 21.79 -0.97
C THR A 155 13.44 21.38 -1.85
N PRO A 156 13.36 21.55 -3.19
CA PRO A 156 14.49 21.32 -4.08
C PRO A 156 15.68 22.28 -3.81
N PRO A 157 16.92 21.90 -4.20
CA PRO A 157 17.27 20.62 -4.81
C PRO A 157 17.21 19.48 -3.79
N LEU A 158 16.62 18.36 -4.18
CA LEU A 158 16.66 17.13 -3.39
C LEU A 158 18.02 16.47 -3.62
N SER A 159 18.60 15.92 -2.55
CA SER A 159 19.85 15.17 -2.59
C SER A 159 19.58 13.73 -2.17
N ARG A 160 20.11 12.77 -2.92
CA ARG A 160 20.07 11.35 -2.54
C ARG A 160 20.52 11.14 -1.11
N GLN A 161 19.67 10.51 -0.32
CA GLN A 161 20.01 10.03 1.02
C GLN A 161 20.35 8.54 0.96
N GLU A 162 20.98 8.04 2.03
CA GLU A 162 21.13 6.60 2.20
C GLU A 162 19.73 5.95 2.25
N PRO A 163 19.58 4.72 1.72
CA PRO A 163 18.35 3.98 1.87
C PRO A 163 17.95 3.88 3.34
N ASN A 164 16.65 3.90 3.60
CA ASN A 164 16.03 3.81 4.92
C ASN A 164 16.37 5.00 5.83
N ASP A 165 16.60 6.19 5.26
CA ASP A 165 16.91 7.42 5.99
C ASP A 165 16.01 8.59 5.56
N THR A 166 14.71 8.35 5.39
CA THR A 166 13.76 9.36 4.90
C THR A 166 12.42 9.33 5.65
N GLU A 167 11.74 10.47 5.70
CA GLU A 167 10.38 10.60 6.23
C GLU A 167 9.30 10.55 5.14
N TYR A 168 9.74 10.61 3.88
CA TYR A 168 8.93 10.88 2.70
C TYR A 168 8.85 9.67 1.76
N ASP A 169 9.21 8.50 2.25
CA ASP A 169 8.91 7.23 1.60
C ASP A 169 7.41 6.96 1.72
N CYS A 170 6.74 6.63 0.62
CA CYS A 170 5.29 6.46 0.60
C CYS A 170 4.94 5.09 0.06
N GLU A 171 4.56 4.21 0.98
CA GLU A 171 4.28 2.82 0.66
C GLU A 171 2.81 2.43 0.79
N ALA A 172 1.91 3.36 1.16
CA ALA A 172 0.53 3.00 1.43
C ALA A 172 -0.46 4.05 0.91
N ILE A 173 -1.49 3.59 0.21
CA ILE A 173 -2.57 4.45 -0.31
C ILE A 173 -3.97 3.88 -0.01
N ALA A 174 -4.95 4.77 0.17
CA ALA A 174 -6.35 4.38 0.26
C ALA A 174 -7.24 5.39 -0.47
N TYR A 175 -8.31 4.92 -1.12
CA TYR A 175 -9.32 5.80 -1.70
C TYR A 175 -10.45 6.08 -0.70
N ALA A 176 -10.79 7.36 -0.52
CA ALA A 176 -12.02 7.74 0.17
C ALA A 176 -12.55 9.09 -0.35
N ASN A 177 -13.87 9.19 -0.53
CA ASN A 177 -14.57 10.45 -0.82
C ASN A 177 -13.95 11.27 -1.97
N GLY A 178 -13.61 10.63 -3.09
CA GLY A 178 -13.05 11.30 -4.26
C GLY A 178 -11.59 11.76 -4.12
N LYS A 179 -10.87 11.25 -3.11
CA LYS A 179 -9.46 11.54 -2.86
C LYS A 179 -8.66 10.26 -2.66
N ILE A 180 -7.37 10.37 -2.93
CA ILE A 180 -6.37 9.37 -2.57
C ILE A 180 -5.68 9.88 -1.31
N HIS A 181 -5.69 9.05 -0.28
CA HIS A 181 -5.00 9.28 0.97
C HIS A 181 -3.67 8.53 0.92
N LEU A 182 -2.57 9.22 1.24
CA LEU A 182 -1.23 8.66 1.23
C LEU A 182 -0.70 8.58 2.65
N PHE A 183 0.06 7.52 2.95
CA PHE A 183 0.68 7.30 4.25
C PHE A 183 2.16 6.98 4.08
N THR A 184 3.01 7.72 4.78
CA THR A 184 4.45 7.52 4.67
C THR A 184 4.95 6.34 5.49
N LYS A 185 5.94 5.64 4.95
CA LYS A 185 6.87 4.80 5.69
C LYS A 185 7.98 5.68 6.24
N ASN A 186 7.78 6.23 7.44
CA ASN A 186 8.78 7.11 8.02
C ASN A 186 9.91 6.27 8.64
N TRP A 187 11.07 6.23 7.96
CA TRP A 187 12.23 5.49 8.44
C TRP A 187 12.97 6.15 9.60
N LYS A 188 12.74 7.46 9.83
CA LYS A 188 13.42 8.24 10.88
C LYS A 188 12.67 8.21 12.20
N HIS A 189 11.34 8.19 12.14
CA HIS A 189 10.47 8.34 13.30
C HIS A 189 9.38 7.29 13.23
N SER A 190 9.02 6.72 14.38
CA SER A 190 7.95 5.69 14.48
C SER A 190 6.56 6.31 14.30
N GLN A 191 6.29 6.83 13.12
CA GLN A 191 5.06 7.55 12.78
C GLN A 191 4.74 7.35 11.31
N THR A 192 3.52 7.65 10.90
CA THR A 192 3.17 7.81 9.49
C THR A 192 2.56 9.18 9.29
N THR A 193 2.93 9.86 8.21
CA THR A 193 2.35 11.16 7.87
C THR A 193 1.27 10.97 6.81
N HIS A 194 0.10 11.53 7.07
CA HIS A 194 -1.06 11.44 6.20
C HIS A 194 -1.14 12.65 5.27
N TYR A 195 -1.31 12.39 3.98
CA TYR A 195 -1.53 13.39 2.95
C TYR A 195 -2.78 13.06 2.12
N GLU A 196 -3.27 14.04 1.35
CA GLU A 196 -4.36 13.86 0.39
C GLU A 196 -3.96 14.33 -1.00
N LEU A 197 -4.50 13.64 -2.00
CA LEU A 197 -4.36 13.96 -3.42
C LEU A 197 -5.74 13.91 -4.10
N PRO A 198 -6.06 14.84 -5.01
CA PRO A 198 -7.23 14.70 -5.87
C PRO A 198 -7.05 13.54 -6.86
N ILE A 199 -8.15 13.08 -7.44
CA ILE A 199 -8.15 11.97 -8.42
C ILE A 199 -8.04 12.41 -9.89
N GLU A 200 -7.87 13.70 -10.13
CA GLU A 200 -7.73 14.24 -11.48
C GLU A 200 -6.26 14.23 -11.91
N ALA A 201 -6.01 13.90 -13.18
CA ALA A 201 -4.68 13.97 -13.75
C ALA A 201 -4.09 15.38 -13.64
N GLY A 202 -2.83 15.49 -13.25
CA GLY A 202 -2.19 16.78 -13.01
C GLY A 202 -0.93 16.67 -12.18
N THR A 203 -0.38 17.83 -11.79
CA THR A 203 0.77 17.94 -10.90
C THR A 203 0.37 18.75 -9.68
N TYR A 204 0.62 18.19 -8.50
CA TYR A 204 0.21 18.77 -7.22
C TYR A 204 1.40 18.95 -6.27
N VAL A 205 1.28 19.95 -5.40
CA VAL A 205 2.16 20.08 -4.22
C VAL A 205 1.27 19.87 -3.01
N ILE A 206 1.55 18.83 -2.24
CA ILE A 206 0.73 18.38 -1.11
C ILE A 206 1.41 18.73 0.22
N GLU A 207 0.62 18.97 1.25
CA GLU A 207 1.09 19.26 2.62
C GLU A 207 0.48 18.28 3.61
N ALA A 208 1.18 18.03 4.71
CA ALA A 208 0.74 17.09 5.72
C ALA A 208 -0.61 17.50 6.34
N ILE A 209 -1.53 16.54 6.47
CA ILE A 209 -2.82 16.74 7.13
C ILE A 209 -2.70 16.49 8.62
N GLU A 210 -2.05 15.38 8.96
CA GLU A 210 -1.78 14.95 10.32
C GLU A 210 -0.64 13.92 10.30
N THR A 211 -0.08 13.70 11.48
CA THR A 211 0.93 12.67 11.71
C THR A 211 0.40 11.73 12.78
N ILE A 212 0.45 10.43 12.49
CA ILE A 212 -0.05 9.38 13.37
C ILE A 212 1.14 8.72 14.03
N GLN A 213 1.22 8.84 15.36
CA GLN A 213 2.21 8.12 16.14
C GLN A 213 1.94 6.61 16.03
N LEU A 214 2.98 5.89 15.65
CA LEU A 214 3.04 4.45 15.67
C LEU A 214 3.89 4.00 16.86
N GLU A 215 3.91 2.70 17.06
CA GLU A 215 4.68 2.11 18.14
C GLU A 215 6.13 1.94 17.73
N SER A 216 6.98 1.74 18.73
CA SER A 216 8.43 1.84 18.54
C SER A 216 8.92 1.03 17.34
N TYR A 217 9.56 1.72 16.41
CA TYR A 217 10.15 1.22 15.17
C TYR A 217 9.18 0.68 14.12
N GLN A 218 7.88 0.88 14.25
CA GLN A 218 6.89 0.49 13.25
C GLN A 218 6.95 1.36 11.99
N LEU A 219 6.78 0.69 10.85
CA LEU A 219 6.82 1.23 9.50
C LEU A 219 5.55 0.76 8.77
N VAL A 220 4.80 1.70 8.19
CA VAL A 220 3.60 1.39 7.40
C VAL A 220 4.02 1.02 5.98
N THR A 221 3.41 -0.03 5.45
CA THR A 221 3.72 -0.54 4.09
C THR A 221 2.51 -0.85 3.24
N GLY A 222 1.29 -0.74 3.77
CA GLY A 222 0.07 -0.86 2.98
C GLY A 222 -1.14 -0.28 3.70
N ALA A 223 -2.14 0.12 2.91
CA ALA A 223 -3.41 0.60 3.44
C ALA A 223 -4.60 0.12 2.59
N ASP A 224 -5.76 -0.04 3.22
CA ASP A 224 -7.02 -0.08 2.49
C ASP A 224 -8.15 0.50 3.33
N TYR A 225 -9.12 1.12 2.66
CA TYR A 225 -10.28 1.74 3.28
C TYR A 225 -11.57 1.22 2.67
N LYS A 226 -12.45 0.67 3.52
CA LYS A 226 -13.77 0.22 3.10
C LYS A 226 -14.75 0.31 4.24
N ASN A 227 -15.98 0.72 3.97
CA ASN A 227 -17.08 0.77 4.93
C ASN A 227 -16.74 1.54 6.23
N ASN A 228 -16.19 2.74 6.12
CA ASN A 228 -15.76 3.57 7.27
C ASN A 228 -14.70 2.94 8.18
N ARG A 229 -13.92 2.01 7.62
CA ARG A 229 -12.79 1.37 8.28
C ARG A 229 -11.55 1.51 7.41
N LEU A 230 -10.51 2.10 7.98
CA LEU A 230 -9.16 2.09 7.42
C LEU A 230 -8.34 1.03 8.16
N CYS A 231 -7.58 0.22 7.44
CA CYS A 231 -6.54 -0.61 8.03
C CYS A 231 -5.19 -0.16 7.47
N LEU A 232 -4.25 0.15 8.36
CA LEU A 232 -2.83 0.30 8.04
C LEU A 232 -2.12 -0.98 8.45
N ILE A 233 -1.20 -1.46 7.64
CA ILE A 233 -0.32 -2.60 7.96
C ILE A 233 1.14 -2.20 7.86
N GLY A 234 1.97 -3.06 8.40
CA GLY A 234 3.39 -3.07 8.10
C GLY A 234 4.14 -3.86 9.15
N TYR A 235 5.38 -3.48 9.39
CA TYR A 235 6.25 -4.17 10.33
C TYR A 235 7.17 -3.22 11.07
N SER A 236 7.72 -3.66 12.19
CA SER A 236 8.84 -2.97 12.81
C SER A 236 10.17 -3.28 12.11
N THR A 237 11.21 -2.45 12.33
CA THR A 237 12.58 -2.77 11.87
C THR A 237 13.11 -4.11 12.38
N GLY A 238 12.53 -4.64 13.46
CA GLY A 238 12.75 -6.00 13.97
C GLY A 238 11.83 -7.07 13.35
N LEU A 239 11.21 -6.77 12.20
CA LEU A 239 10.28 -7.64 11.45
C LEU A 239 9.12 -8.17 12.30
N GLN A 240 8.56 -7.35 13.18
CA GLN A 240 7.27 -7.64 13.85
C GLN A 240 6.13 -7.01 13.06
N THR A 241 5.31 -7.84 12.43
CA THR A 241 4.13 -7.39 11.68
C THR A 241 3.04 -6.87 12.62
N PHE A 242 2.41 -5.76 12.22
CA PHE A 242 1.29 -5.16 12.91
C PHE A 242 0.17 -4.78 11.95
N ALA A 243 -1.01 -4.52 12.51
CA ALA A 243 -2.07 -3.78 11.84
C ALA A 243 -2.63 -2.72 12.79
N SER A 244 -2.95 -1.54 12.28
CA SER A 244 -3.66 -0.48 13.00
C SER A 244 -4.98 -0.20 12.29
N VAL A 245 -6.09 -0.53 12.96
CA VAL A 245 -7.44 -0.46 12.40
C VAL A 245 -8.17 0.75 12.98
N PHE A 246 -8.62 1.65 12.10
CA PHE A 246 -9.36 2.86 12.45
C PHE A 246 -10.83 2.68 12.06
N ASP A 247 -11.69 2.57 13.05
CA ASP A 247 -13.12 2.33 12.90
C ASP A 247 -13.95 3.61 13.04
N GLY A 248 -15.03 3.68 12.27
CA GLY A 248 -15.92 4.84 12.27
C GLY A 248 -15.26 6.09 11.69
N LEU A 249 -14.30 5.90 10.78
CA LEU A 249 -13.65 6.96 10.02
C LEU A 249 -14.54 7.34 8.84
N GLU A 250 -15.33 8.40 9.01
CA GLU A 250 -16.26 8.86 7.98
C GLU A 250 -15.50 9.45 6.78
N ALA A 251 -15.79 8.99 5.57
CA ALA A 251 -15.07 9.40 4.36
C ALA A 251 -15.08 10.93 4.12
N SER A 252 -16.15 11.61 4.55
CA SER A 252 -16.30 13.07 4.44
C SER A 252 -15.36 13.88 5.34
N ASN A 253 -14.78 13.24 6.36
CA ASN A 253 -13.86 13.83 7.31
C ASN A 253 -12.76 12.82 7.63
N PHE A 254 -11.96 12.51 6.61
CA PHE A 254 -10.93 11.48 6.65
C PHE A 254 -9.70 11.97 7.43
N LYS A 255 -9.83 12.01 8.75
CA LYS A 255 -8.75 12.27 9.71
C LYS A 255 -8.73 11.13 10.71
N LEU A 256 -7.69 10.32 10.67
CA LEU A 256 -7.47 9.14 11.49
C LEU A 256 -7.54 9.46 12.98
N LEU A 257 -7.06 10.64 13.41
CA LEU A 257 -7.18 11.10 14.81
C LEU A 257 -8.62 11.38 15.25
N GLN A 258 -9.57 11.40 14.31
CA GLN A 258 -11.01 11.56 14.56
C GLN A 258 -11.80 10.26 14.36
N ALA A 259 -11.12 9.13 14.10
CA ALA A 259 -11.75 7.82 14.09
C ALA A 259 -12.41 7.54 15.46
N LYS A 260 -13.54 6.82 15.45
CA LYS A 260 -14.26 6.48 16.69
C LYS A 260 -13.47 5.52 17.57
N LYS A 261 -12.64 4.68 16.96
CA LYS A 261 -11.80 3.70 17.64
C LYS A 261 -10.55 3.40 16.80
N ARG A 262 -9.41 3.22 17.47
CA ARG A 262 -8.17 2.67 16.91
C ARG A 262 -7.86 1.37 17.63
N SER A 263 -7.64 0.28 16.89
CA SER A 263 -7.21 -1.01 17.40
C SER A 263 -5.82 -1.35 16.85
N ASN A 264 -4.85 -1.51 17.73
CA ASN A 264 -3.50 -1.94 17.39
C ASN A 264 -3.36 -3.45 17.57
N LEU A 265 -3.01 -4.16 16.51
CA LEU A 265 -2.97 -5.61 16.45
C LEU A 265 -1.52 -6.07 16.27
N ALA A 266 -1.07 -6.93 17.19
CA ALA A 266 0.22 -7.60 17.05
C ALA A 266 -0.04 -8.92 16.29
N ILE A 267 0.41 -8.96 15.03
CA ILE A 267 0.23 -10.15 14.18
C ILE A 267 1.37 -11.16 14.42
N GLY A 268 2.56 -10.64 14.72
CA GLY A 268 3.73 -11.41 15.07
C GLY A 268 4.82 -11.32 14.02
N ALA A 269 5.81 -12.17 14.14
CA ALA A 269 7.04 -11.98 13.40
C ALA A 269 6.99 -12.44 11.94
N SER A 270 7.50 -11.61 11.03
CA SER A 270 7.51 -11.86 9.58
C SER A 270 8.27 -13.13 9.20
N TRP A 271 9.26 -13.58 9.99
CA TRP A 271 9.95 -14.86 9.73
C TRP A 271 9.06 -16.10 9.91
N ARG A 272 7.78 -15.94 10.30
CA ARG A 272 6.82 -17.05 10.38
C ARG A 272 5.92 -17.17 9.15
N PHE A 273 5.72 -16.08 8.40
CA PHE A 273 4.72 -16.01 7.32
C PHE A 273 5.09 -15.06 6.17
N GLY A 274 6.30 -14.49 6.18
CA GLY A 274 6.79 -13.50 5.22
C GLY A 274 6.55 -12.06 5.67
N GLN A 275 7.16 -11.11 4.95
CA GLN A 275 6.95 -9.68 5.18
C GLN A 275 5.65 -9.26 4.52
N ILE A 276 4.68 -8.82 5.32
CA ILE A 276 3.37 -8.39 4.84
C ILE A 276 3.52 -6.98 4.24
N GLU A 277 3.22 -6.87 2.96
CA GLU A 277 3.36 -5.62 2.18
C GLU A 277 2.02 -5.14 1.60
N SER A 278 1.00 -5.99 1.51
CA SER A 278 -0.32 -5.58 0.98
C SER A 278 -1.49 -6.12 1.78
N LEU A 279 -2.60 -5.38 1.73
CA LEU A 279 -3.90 -5.86 2.17
C LEU A 279 -5.03 -5.44 1.23
N ALA A 280 -6.16 -6.12 1.32
CA ALA A 280 -7.43 -5.66 0.75
C ALA A 280 -8.60 -6.05 1.65
N ILE A 281 -9.47 -5.09 1.96
CA ILE A 281 -10.68 -5.27 2.75
C ILE A 281 -11.80 -5.74 1.83
N LYS A 282 -12.39 -6.89 2.15
CA LYS A 282 -13.56 -7.43 1.47
C LYS A 282 -14.83 -6.70 1.90
N PRO A 283 -15.93 -6.78 1.11
CA PRO A 283 -17.21 -6.14 1.45
C PRO A 283 -17.80 -6.58 2.80
N ASN A 284 -17.48 -7.79 3.25
CA ASN A 284 -17.93 -8.31 4.54
C ASN A 284 -17.09 -7.81 5.74
N GLY A 285 -16.05 -7.01 5.49
CA GLY A 285 -15.17 -6.43 6.51
C GLY A 285 -13.98 -7.29 6.91
N ASP A 286 -13.86 -8.52 6.41
CA ASP A 286 -12.62 -9.31 6.55
C ASP A 286 -11.54 -8.77 5.59
N ALA A 287 -10.28 -8.96 5.92
CA ALA A 287 -9.16 -8.57 5.06
C ALA A 287 -8.38 -9.78 4.55
N ILE A 288 -7.92 -9.67 3.31
CA ILE A 288 -6.89 -10.53 2.71
C ILE A 288 -5.57 -9.76 2.80
N PHE A 289 -4.50 -10.44 3.15
CA PHE A 289 -3.14 -9.89 3.22
C PHE A 289 -2.27 -10.69 2.25
N ALA A 290 -1.24 -10.08 1.70
CA ALA A 290 -0.18 -10.83 1.05
C ALA A 290 1.18 -10.46 1.62
N ASN A 291 2.05 -11.48 1.67
CA ASN A 291 3.45 -11.29 1.95
C ASN A 291 4.28 -11.43 0.69
N GLU A 292 5.37 -10.67 0.62
CA GLU A 292 6.45 -10.95 -0.30
C GLU A 292 7.30 -12.14 0.14
N LYS A 293 8.17 -12.60 -0.76
CA LYS A 293 9.14 -13.63 -0.44
C LYS A 293 10.18 -13.09 0.54
N LEU A 294 10.25 -13.70 1.72
CA LEU A 294 11.24 -13.35 2.71
C LEU A 294 12.35 -14.41 2.77
N ILE A 295 13.60 -13.97 2.69
CA ILE A 295 14.76 -14.80 3.05
C ILE A 295 15.13 -14.46 4.50
N PRO A 296 14.79 -15.32 5.47
CA PRO A 296 15.10 -15.05 6.86
C PRO A 296 16.61 -15.11 7.11
N PRO A 297 17.12 -14.48 8.19
CA PRO A 297 18.55 -14.52 8.52
C PRO A 297 19.02 -15.95 8.86
N GLU A 298 20.34 -16.16 8.83
CA GLU A 298 20.99 -17.47 9.04
C GLU A 298 20.55 -18.19 10.31
N THR A 299 20.21 -17.44 11.36
CA THR A 299 19.69 -17.94 12.63
C THR A 299 18.38 -18.74 12.49
N PHE A 300 17.68 -18.62 11.36
CA PHE A 300 16.46 -19.37 11.03
C PHE A 300 16.64 -20.26 9.78
N ASN A 301 17.82 -20.85 9.61
CA ASN A 301 18.15 -21.83 8.57
C ASN A 301 18.07 -21.33 7.11
N ASN A 302 17.94 -20.02 6.86
CA ASN A 302 17.84 -19.41 5.52
C ASN A 302 16.76 -20.03 4.60
N SER A 303 15.75 -20.71 5.15
CA SER A 303 14.71 -21.32 4.31
C SER A 303 13.79 -20.21 3.78
N PRO A 304 13.69 -19.99 2.45
CA PRO A 304 12.87 -18.92 1.92
C PRO A 304 11.40 -19.13 2.27
N ILE A 305 10.75 -18.10 2.78
CA ILE A 305 9.32 -18.08 2.99
C ILE A 305 8.71 -17.57 1.68
N PRO A 306 7.93 -18.39 0.95
CA PRO A 306 7.35 -17.98 -0.32
C PRO A 306 6.26 -16.91 -0.12
N PRO A 307 5.90 -16.16 -1.18
CA PRO A 307 4.76 -15.28 -1.13
C PRO A 307 3.48 -16.09 -0.91
N ALA A 308 2.54 -15.55 -0.13
CA ALA A 308 1.28 -16.22 0.19
C ALA A 308 0.16 -15.21 0.47
N LEU A 309 -1.08 -15.67 0.29
CA LEU A 309 -2.27 -14.98 0.78
C LEU A 309 -2.58 -15.45 2.20
N HIS A 310 -2.98 -14.50 3.04
CA HIS A 310 -3.48 -14.75 4.38
C HIS A 310 -4.82 -14.05 4.59
N SER A 311 -5.59 -14.50 5.57
CA SER A 311 -6.82 -13.85 5.99
C SER A 311 -6.77 -13.40 7.44
N LEU A 312 -7.48 -12.30 7.70
CA LEU A 312 -7.84 -11.87 9.05
C LEU A 312 -9.30 -11.41 9.09
N LYS A 313 -10.04 -11.91 10.07
CA LYS A 313 -11.35 -11.35 10.41
C LYS A 313 -11.15 -10.07 11.19
N LEU A 314 -11.38 -8.93 10.55
CA LEU A 314 -11.41 -7.64 11.25
C LEU A 314 -12.80 -7.40 11.86
N SER A 315 -13.83 -8.12 11.43
CA SER A 315 -15.18 -8.00 11.98
C SER A 315 -15.20 -8.39 13.47
N GLY A 316 -15.73 -7.53 14.33
CA GLY A 316 -15.87 -7.80 15.77
C GLY A 316 -14.66 -7.45 16.64
N LEU A 317 -13.64 -6.79 16.08
CA LEU A 317 -12.54 -6.18 16.82
C LEU A 317 -12.99 -5.01 17.70
#